data_AF-J4UG15-F1
#
_entry.id   AF-J4UG15-F1
#
_cell.length_a   1.000
_cell.length_b   1.000
_cell.length_c   1.000
_cell.angle_alpha   90.00
_cell.angle_beta   90.00
_cell.angle_gamma   90.00
#
_symmetry.space_group_name_H-M   'P 1'
#
loop_
_entity.id
_entity.type
_entity.pdbx_description
1 polymer ?
#
loop_
_entity_poly.entity_id
_entity_poly.type
_entity_poly.pdbx_seq_one_letter_code
_entity_poly.pdbx_strand_id
1 'polypeptide(L)'
;MLELLKALDAFVWGPPLLILLVGTGIYLTIRLGLLQVARLPKAFQLIFTKDKGHGDVSSFAALCTALAATVGTGNIIGVATAIKVGGPGALFWMWMAAFFGMATKYAEGLLAIKYRSKDANGAVAGGPMHYILLGMGEKWRPLAIFFALAGVLVALLGIGTFTQVNSITESIQNTAQVEPAITALILSIFVGIAVFGGLKSISKVSTAVVPFMAIVYILGTLTVILFNIEKIPATLALIFTSAFSPAAAVGGFAGASIRMAIQNGVARGVFSNESGLGSAPIAAAAAKTNEPVEQGLISMTGTFIDTLIICTLTGLTILVTGVWSGELNGVALTQSAFSMVFSDFGTIVLTIFLVLFAFTTILGWNYYGERCFEFLFGVRFIWLYRVVFVLMVLLGGFIELDMVWIIADIVNALMALPNLIALLVLSPVVVAETKKYFKN
;
A
#
# COMPACT_ATOMS: atom_id res chain seq x y z
N MET A 1 -9.75 24.19 -11.25
CA MET A 1 -9.76 22.72 -11.22
C MET A 1 -8.92 22.18 -10.06
N LEU A 2 -7.63 22.52 -9.99
CA LEU A 2 -6.74 22.05 -8.91
C LEU A 2 -7.23 22.39 -7.49
N GLU A 3 -7.69 23.62 -7.25
CA GLU A 3 -8.21 24.03 -5.92
C GLU A 3 -9.48 23.25 -5.50
N LEU A 4 -10.33 22.89 -6.47
CA LEU A 4 -11.49 22.03 -6.20
C LEU A 4 -11.04 20.62 -5.81
N LEU A 5 -10.05 20.06 -6.52
CA LEU A 5 -9.50 18.73 -6.20
C LEU A 5 -8.83 18.72 -4.82
N LYS A 6 -8.06 19.76 -4.47
CA LYS A 6 -7.49 19.92 -3.12
C LYS A 6 -8.55 19.99 -2.03
N ALA A 7 -9.64 20.73 -2.27
CA ALA A 7 -10.74 20.83 -1.31
C ALA A 7 -11.46 19.48 -1.11
N LEU A 8 -11.69 18.74 -2.20
CA LEU A 8 -12.25 17.40 -2.14
C LEU A 8 -11.34 16.42 -1.41
N ASP A 9 -10.05 16.43 -1.73
CA ASP A 9 -9.06 15.59 -1.06
C ASP A 9 -8.99 15.85 0.45
N ALA A 10 -8.89 17.13 0.84
CA ALA A 10 -8.88 17.52 2.25
C ALA A 10 -10.17 17.14 3.00
N PHE A 11 -11.32 17.14 2.31
CA PHE A 11 -12.59 16.70 2.86
C PHE A 11 -12.64 15.18 3.03
N VAL A 12 -12.25 14.44 1.98
CA VAL A 12 -12.31 12.99 1.92
C VAL A 12 -11.32 12.35 2.90
N TRP A 13 -10.08 12.85 2.96
CA TRP A 13 -9.08 12.48 3.98
C TRP A 13 -9.20 13.30 5.27
N GLY A 14 -10.35 13.92 5.47
CA GLY A 14 -10.70 14.58 6.71
C GLY A 14 -10.96 13.59 7.85
N PRO A 15 -11.31 14.11 9.04
CA PRO A 15 -11.54 13.30 10.24
C PRO A 15 -12.48 12.10 10.06
N PRO A 16 -13.61 12.16 9.31
CA PRO A 16 -14.53 11.03 9.20
C PRO A 16 -13.89 9.75 8.65
N LEU A 17 -13.13 9.85 7.55
CA LEU A 17 -12.48 8.67 6.96
C LEU A 17 -11.34 8.16 7.82
N LEU A 18 -10.53 9.06 8.40
CA LEU A 18 -9.44 8.68 9.29
C LEU A 18 -9.95 7.95 10.54
N ILE A 19 -11.05 8.44 11.12
CA ILE A 19 -11.73 7.78 12.24
C ILE A 19 -12.26 6.42 11.81
N LEU A 20 -12.85 6.29 10.61
CA LEU A 20 -13.33 5.01 10.12
C LEU A 20 -12.20 4.01 9.88
N LEU A 21 -11.09 4.44 9.25
CA LEU A 21 -9.91 3.61 8.98
C LEU A 21 -9.25 3.12 10.27
N VAL A 22 -8.77 4.06 11.09
CA VAL A 22 -8.03 3.74 12.32
C VAL A 22 -8.98 3.13 13.35
N GLY A 23 -10.21 3.64 13.46
CA GLY A 23 -11.23 3.12 14.36
C GLY A 23 -11.63 1.69 14.04
N THR A 24 -11.75 1.32 12.76
CA THR A 24 -11.96 -0.09 12.36
C THR A 24 -10.79 -0.96 12.79
N GLY A 25 -9.55 -0.51 12.58
CA GLY A 25 -8.36 -1.23 13.02
C GLY A 25 -8.29 -1.41 14.54
N ILE A 26 -8.58 -0.36 15.31
CA ILE A 26 -8.67 -0.41 16.78
C ILE A 26 -9.77 -1.38 17.21
N TYR A 27 -10.97 -1.26 16.65
CA TYR A 27 -12.10 -2.12 16.95
C TYR A 27 -11.78 -3.59 16.69
N LEU A 28 -11.23 -3.93 15.52
CA LEU A 28 -10.82 -5.29 15.18
C LEU A 28 -9.69 -5.79 16.07
N THR A 29 -8.71 -4.95 16.39
CA THR A 29 -7.62 -5.27 17.31
C THR A 29 -8.14 -5.70 18.67
N ILE A 30 -9.09 -4.95 19.24
CA ILE A 30 -9.72 -5.27 20.53
C ILE A 30 -10.54 -6.56 20.42
N ARG A 31 -11.37 -6.69 19.37
CA ARG A 31 -12.25 -7.85 19.15
C ARG A 31 -11.48 -9.15 18.92
N LEU A 32 -10.29 -9.07 18.35
CA LEU A 32 -9.39 -10.21 18.10
C LEU A 32 -8.36 -10.43 19.22
N GLY A 33 -8.35 -9.58 20.26
CA GLY A 33 -7.48 -9.73 21.42
C GLY A 33 -5.99 -9.50 21.11
N LEU A 34 -5.65 -8.41 20.41
CA LEU A 34 -4.28 -8.07 20.02
C LEU A 34 -3.58 -9.18 19.21
N LEU A 35 -4.33 -9.83 18.33
CA LEU A 35 -3.87 -10.94 17.49
C LEU A 35 -2.60 -10.60 16.70
N GLN A 36 -2.48 -9.37 16.21
CA GLN A 36 -1.31 -8.93 15.44
C GLN A 36 0.00 -8.93 16.24
N VAL A 37 -0.05 -8.95 17.57
CA VAL A 37 1.12 -9.12 18.43
C VAL A 37 1.27 -10.59 18.79
N ALA A 38 0.22 -11.19 19.34
CA ALA A 38 0.26 -12.54 19.88
C ALA A 38 0.52 -13.63 18.82
N ARG A 39 0.11 -13.40 17.57
CA ARG A 39 0.17 -14.39 16.48
C ARG A 39 1.12 -14.02 15.35
N LEU A 40 1.88 -12.93 15.46
CA LEU A 40 2.87 -12.55 14.44
C LEU A 40 3.95 -13.62 14.20
N PRO A 41 4.52 -14.28 15.21
CA PRO A 41 5.49 -15.35 14.96
C PRO A 41 4.88 -16.52 14.16
N LYS A 42 3.63 -16.88 14.47
CA LYS A 42 2.89 -17.92 13.74
C LYS A 42 2.61 -17.48 12.29
N ALA A 43 2.28 -16.21 12.07
CA ALA A 43 2.07 -15.67 10.75
C ALA A 43 3.32 -15.81 9.86
N PHE A 44 4.50 -15.45 10.37
CA PHE A 44 5.76 -15.66 9.65
C PHE A 44 6.07 -17.14 9.39
N GLN A 45 5.77 -18.04 10.34
CA GLN A 45 5.92 -19.47 10.13
C GLN A 45 5.04 -19.99 8.99
N LEU A 46 3.80 -19.48 8.88
CA LEU A 46 2.84 -19.91 7.86
C LEU A 46 3.26 -19.53 6.44
N ILE A 47 4.01 -18.43 6.25
CA ILE A 47 4.56 -18.03 4.94
C ILE A 47 5.37 -19.15 4.29
N PHE A 48 6.14 -19.89 5.11
CA PHE A 48 7.03 -20.95 4.65
C PHE A 48 6.45 -22.36 4.82
N THR A 49 5.19 -22.45 5.27
CA THR A 49 4.51 -23.74 5.43
C THR A 49 3.99 -24.22 4.08
N LYS A 50 4.03 -25.54 3.85
CA LYS A 50 3.55 -26.15 2.60
C LYS A 50 2.05 -25.88 2.41
N ASP A 51 1.70 -25.30 1.27
CA ASP A 51 0.31 -25.01 0.89
C ASP A 51 -0.58 -26.26 0.87
N LYS A 52 -1.84 -26.10 1.26
CA LYS A 52 -2.87 -27.15 1.23
C LYS A 52 -4.17 -26.59 0.68
N GLY A 53 -4.87 -27.35 -0.17
CA GLY A 53 -6.17 -26.96 -0.70
C GLY A 53 -6.10 -26.36 -2.10
N HIS A 54 -7.11 -25.56 -2.46
CA HIS A 54 -7.30 -25.05 -3.81
C HIS A 54 -6.98 -23.55 -3.91
N GLY A 55 -6.51 -23.13 -5.09
CA GLY A 55 -6.10 -21.76 -5.39
C GLY A 55 -5.23 -21.73 -6.65
N ASP A 56 -4.98 -20.52 -7.15
CA ASP A 56 -4.22 -20.32 -8.39
C ASP A 56 -2.71 -20.21 -8.12
N VAL A 57 -2.32 -19.68 -6.96
CA VAL A 57 -0.92 -19.44 -6.56
C VAL A 57 -0.64 -19.90 -5.13
N SER A 58 0.63 -20.11 -4.76
CA SER A 58 0.99 -20.42 -3.36
C SER A 58 0.70 -19.26 -2.42
N SER A 59 0.61 -19.50 -1.13
CA SER A 59 0.37 -18.45 -0.13
C SER A 59 1.52 -17.44 -0.09
N PHE A 60 2.77 -17.92 -0.23
CA PHE A 60 3.94 -17.07 -0.42
C PHE A 60 3.82 -16.21 -1.68
N ALA A 61 3.40 -16.79 -2.81
CA ALA A 61 3.27 -16.05 -4.05
C ALA A 61 2.12 -15.02 -4.01
N ALA A 62 1.03 -15.32 -3.31
CA ALA A 62 -0.03 -14.36 -3.03
C ALA A 62 0.50 -13.21 -2.16
N LEU A 63 1.30 -13.50 -1.11
CA LEU A 63 1.94 -12.48 -0.30
C LEU A 63 2.92 -11.62 -1.12
N CYS A 64 3.76 -12.21 -1.95
CA CYS A 64 4.66 -11.45 -2.84
C CYS A 64 3.89 -10.62 -3.85
N THR A 65 2.77 -11.10 -4.38
CA THR A 65 1.90 -10.32 -5.27
C THR A 65 1.26 -9.15 -4.52
N ALA A 66 0.88 -9.36 -3.26
CA ALA A 66 0.36 -8.31 -2.41
C ALA A 66 1.42 -7.26 -2.05
N LEU A 67 2.60 -7.71 -1.64
CA LEU A 67 3.75 -6.85 -1.36
C LEU A 67 4.26 -6.14 -2.60
N ALA A 68 4.17 -6.72 -3.80
CA ALA A 68 4.46 -6.01 -5.04
C ALA A 68 3.56 -4.78 -5.18
N ALA A 69 2.27 -4.91 -4.86
CA ALA A 69 1.30 -3.81 -4.91
C ALA A 69 1.48 -2.78 -3.78
N THR A 70 1.86 -3.19 -2.57
CA THR A 70 1.97 -2.27 -1.43
C THR A 70 3.36 -1.64 -1.31
N VAL A 71 4.43 -2.41 -1.55
CA VAL A 71 5.81 -1.95 -1.45
C VAL A 71 6.19 -1.22 -2.74
N GLY A 72 5.88 0.07 -2.76
CA GLY A 72 5.96 0.94 -3.92
C GLY A 72 6.54 2.31 -3.60
N THR A 73 6.17 3.30 -4.42
CA THR A 73 6.53 4.71 -4.21
C THR A 73 6.02 5.28 -2.89
N GLY A 74 4.91 4.76 -2.35
CA GLY A 74 4.38 5.13 -1.04
C GLY A 74 5.39 4.95 0.10
N ASN A 75 6.18 3.88 0.06
CA ASN A 75 7.16 3.59 1.10
C ASN A 75 8.35 4.54 1.11
N ILE A 76 8.68 5.12 -0.05
CA ILE A 76 9.85 5.99 -0.23
C ILE A 76 9.38 7.45 -0.22
N ILE A 77 8.59 7.81 -1.21
CA ILE A 77 8.11 9.17 -1.48
C ILE A 77 6.96 9.52 -0.53
N GLY A 78 6.03 8.59 -0.29
CA GLY A 78 4.92 8.83 0.64
C GLY A 78 5.42 9.11 2.07
N VAL A 79 6.43 8.38 2.54
CA VAL A 79 7.13 8.66 3.82
C VAL A 79 7.82 10.01 3.79
N ALA A 80 8.56 10.32 2.72
CA ALA A 80 9.23 11.61 2.55
C ALA A 80 8.26 12.79 2.61
N THR A 81 7.13 12.71 1.89
CA THR A 81 6.07 13.71 1.91
C THR A 81 5.40 13.79 3.27
N ALA A 82 5.15 12.66 3.95
CA ALA A 82 4.58 12.64 5.30
C ALA A 82 5.46 13.40 6.29
N ILE A 83 6.77 13.15 6.27
CA ILE A 83 7.74 13.84 7.13
C ILE A 83 7.89 15.31 6.73
N LYS A 84 7.88 15.61 5.43
CA LYS A 84 8.03 16.98 4.93
C LYS A 84 6.87 17.88 5.35
N VAL A 85 5.65 17.38 5.21
CA VAL A 85 4.42 18.15 5.46
C VAL A 85 3.99 18.02 6.93
N GLY A 86 3.97 16.80 7.47
CA GLY A 86 3.51 16.53 8.83
C GLY A 86 4.60 16.64 9.92
N GLY A 87 5.86 16.83 9.53
CA GLY A 87 7.01 16.80 10.42
C GLY A 87 7.41 15.37 10.85
N PRO A 88 8.48 15.22 11.65
CA PRO A 88 8.99 13.91 12.10
C PRO A 88 7.95 13.06 12.83
N GLY A 89 6.98 13.70 13.48
CA GLY A 89 5.88 13.06 14.20
C GLY A 89 4.93 12.27 13.29
N ALA A 90 4.88 12.57 11.99
CA ALA A 90 4.08 11.81 11.05
C ALA A 90 4.51 10.34 10.97
N LEU A 91 5.80 10.04 11.15
CA LEU A 91 6.31 8.67 11.13
C LEU A 91 5.74 7.83 12.28
N PHE A 92 5.56 8.42 13.47
CA PHE A 92 4.88 7.75 14.59
C PHE A 92 3.44 7.38 14.23
N TRP A 93 2.71 8.31 13.60
CA TRP A 93 1.32 8.07 13.20
C TRP A 93 1.20 7.06 12.05
N MET A 94 2.22 6.94 11.18
CA MET A 94 2.34 5.82 10.23
C MET A 94 2.47 4.49 10.97
N TRP A 95 3.27 4.41 12.04
CA TRP A 95 3.38 3.19 12.86
C TRP A 95 2.06 2.81 13.51
N MET A 96 1.33 3.79 14.08
CA MET A 96 0.02 3.54 14.69
C MET A 96 -1.00 3.05 13.65
N ALA A 97 -1.02 3.67 12.47
CA ALA A 97 -1.87 3.25 11.36
C ALA A 97 -1.56 1.82 10.92
N ALA A 98 -0.27 1.45 10.81
CA ALA A 98 0.14 0.09 10.47
C ALA A 98 -0.18 -0.92 11.56
N PHE A 99 0.09 -0.60 12.83
CA PHE A 99 -0.17 -1.49 13.96
C PHE A 99 -1.63 -1.90 14.07
N PHE A 100 -2.56 -0.94 13.97
CA PHE A 100 -3.99 -1.23 13.93
C PHE A 100 -4.44 -1.77 12.57
N GLY A 101 -3.76 -1.35 11.49
CA GLY A 101 -3.97 -1.83 10.13
C GLY A 101 -3.69 -3.32 9.96
N MET A 102 -2.77 -3.92 10.72
CA MET A 102 -2.53 -5.36 10.70
C MET A 102 -3.80 -6.17 11.02
N ALA A 103 -4.61 -5.73 11.99
CA ALA A 103 -5.87 -6.40 12.31
C ALA A 103 -6.91 -6.23 11.18
N THR A 104 -6.94 -5.06 10.54
CA THR A 104 -7.78 -4.79 9.36
C THR A 104 -7.38 -5.69 8.19
N LYS A 105 -6.08 -5.77 7.88
CA LYS A 105 -5.51 -6.59 6.80
C LYS A 105 -5.75 -8.08 7.04
N TYR A 106 -5.67 -8.52 8.30
CA TYR A 106 -6.03 -9.87 8.71
C TYR A 106 -7.49 -10.19 8.38
N ALA A 107 -8.42 -9.31 8.77
CA ALA A 107 -9.84 -9.49 8.50
C ALA A 107 -10.14 -9.51 7.00
N GLU A 108 -9.53 -8.62 6.23
CA GLU A 108 -9.60 -8.59 4.76
C GLU A 108 -9.17 -9.93 4.15
N GLY A 109 -7.97 -10.42 4.48
CA GLY A 109 -7.44 -11.67 3.95
C GLY A 109 -8.28 -12.89 4.33
N LEU A 110 -8.80 -12.93 5.57
CA LEU A 110 -9.70 -13.98 6.04
C LEU A 110 -11.01 -13.99 5.22
N LEU A 111 -11.67 -12.85 5.10
CA LEU A 111 -12.94 -12.73 4.37
C LEU A 111 -12.76 -13.04 2.88
N ALA A 112 -11.61 -12.69 2.30
CA ALA A 112 -11.28 -13.01 0.92
C ALA A 112 -11.26 -14.52 0.65
N ILE A 113 -10.72 -15.32 1.57
CA ILE A 113 -10.75 -16.79 1.45
C ILE A 113 -12.14 -17.34 1.75
N LYS A 114 -12.82 -16.80 2.77
CA LYS A 114 -14.14 -17.27 3.20
C LYS A 114 -15.20 -17.10 2.11
N TYR A 115 -15.11 -16.03 1.33
CA TYR A 115 -16.12 -15.62 0.36
C TYR A 115 -15.56 -15.45 -1.06
N ARG A 116 -14.53 -16.20 -1.46
CA ARG A 116 -14.11 -16.26 -2.87
C ARG A 116 -15.02 -17.18 -3.69
N SER A 117 -15.11 -16.89 -4.97
CA SER A 117 -15.78 -17.69 -5.99
C SER A 117 -14.80 -18.08 -7.11
N LYS A 118 -15.32 -18.72 -8.16
CA LYS A 118 -14.58 -18.92 -9.41
C LYS A 118 -15.18 -18.06 -10.51
N ASP A 119 -14.34 -17.52 -11.38
CA ASP A 119 -14.75 -16.83 -12.60
C ASP A 119 -15.18 -17.83 -13.69
N ALA A 120 -15.64 -17.32 -14.82
CA ALA A 120 -16.09 -18.13 -15.96
C ALA A 120 -14.97 -18.97 -16.60
N ASN A 121 -13.70 -18.66 -16.34
CA ASN A 121 -12.54 -19.45 -16.77
C ASN A 121 -12.07 -20.44 -15.70
N GLY A 122 -12.78 -20.53 -14.57
CA GLY A 122 -12.47 -21.41 -13.45
C GLY A 122 -11.35 -20.91 -12.54
N ALA A 123 -10.81 -19.71 -12.77
CA ALA A 123 -9.83 -19.08 -11.90
C ALA A 123 -10.51 -18.49 -10.66
N VAL A 124 -9.76 -18.34 -9.57
CA VAL A 124 -10.31 -17.84 -8.32
C VAL A 124 -10.51 -16.32 -8.40
N ALA A 125 -11.70 -15.87 -7.99
CA ALA A 125 -12.07 -14.47 -7.90
C ALA A 125 -12.54 -14.16 -6.47
N GLY A 126 -11.97 -13.15 -5.86
CA GLY A 126 -12.27 -12.76 -4.49
C GLY A 126 -11.78 -11.37 -4.17
N GLY A 127 -12.08 -10.92 -2.96
CA GLY A 127 -11.87 -9.54 -2.53
C GLY A 127 -13.17 -8.90 -2.04
N PRO A 128 -13.17 -7.59 -1.77
CA PRO A 128 -14.29 -6.95 -1.10
C PRO A 128 -15.61 -6.97 -1.86
N MET A 129 -15.59 -6.80 -3.17
CA MET A 129 -16.78 -6.96 -4.00
C MET A 129 -17.44 -8.35 -3.82
N HIS A 130 -16.64 -9.41 -3.59
CA HIS A 130 -17.16 -10.75 -3.37
C HIS A 130 -17.66 -10.96 -1.95
N TYR A 131 -16.90 -10.58 -0.91
CA TYR A 131 -17.39 -10.78 0.46
C TYR A 131 -18.52 -9.83 0.84
N ILE A 132 -18.64 -8.67 0.18
CA ILE A 132 -19.82 -7.80 0.32
C ILE A 132 -21.04 -8.54 -0.24
N LEU A 133 -20.93 -9.05 -1.46
CA LEU A 133 -22.06 -9.70 -2.12
C LEU A 133 -22.44 -11.04 -1.46
N LEU A 134 -21.47 -11.92 -1.24
CA LEU A 134 -21.66 -13.28 -0.74
C LEU A 134 -21.78 -13.34 0.78
N GLY A 135 -21.16 -12.40 1.50
CA GLY A 135 -21.20 -12.35 2.97
C GLY A 135 -22.32 -11.49 3.52
N MET A 136 -22.60 -10.32 2.93
CA MET A 136 -23.64 -9.41 3.42
C MET A 136 -24.98 -9.61 2.68
N GLY A 137 -24.95 -10.26 1.51
CA GLY A 137 -26.12 -10.65 0.71
C GLY A 137 -26.42 -9.69 -0.44
N GLU A 138 -27.29 -10.14 -1.36
CA GLU A 138 -27.63 -9.46 -2.63
C GLU A 138 -28.10 -8.00 -2.49
N LYS A 139 -28.74 -7.66 -1.37
CA LYS A 139 -29.16 -6.28 -1.08
C LYS A 139 -28.00 -5.27 -1.02
N TRP A 140 -26.77 -5.73 -0.79
CA TRP A 140 -25.55 -4.91 -0.75
C TRP A 140 -24.78 -4.89 -2.09
N ARG A 141 -25.34 -5.47 -3.16
CA ARG A 141 -24.76 -5.42 -4.50
C ARG A 141 -24.35 -4.01 -4.96
N PRO A 142 -25.11 -2.92 -4.67
CA PRO A 142 -24.66 -1.57 -5.01
C PRO A 142 -23.32 -1.19 -4.36
N LEU A 143 -23.08 -1.64 -3.12
CA LEU A 143 -21.84 -1.37 -2.39
C LEU A 143 -20.66 -2.19 -2.99
N ALA A 144 -20.91 -3.42 -3.41
CA ALA A 144 -19.92 -4.25 -4.11
C ALA A 144 -19.53 -3.65 -5.48
N ILE A 145 -20.52 -3.17 -6.24
CA ILE A 145 -20.30 -2.47 -7.51
C ILE A 145 -19.52 -1.18 -7.26
N PHE A 146 -19.86 -0.41 -6.22
CA PHE A 146 -19.14 0.80 -5.86
C PHE A 146 -17.66 0.53 -5.54
N PHE A 147 -17.38 -0.49 -4.73
CA PHE A 147 -16.01 -0.94 -4.46
C PHE A 147 -15.26 -1.30 -5.75
N ALA A 148 -15.88 -2.12 -6.61
CA ALA A 148 -15.23 -2.56 -7.84
C ALA A 148 -14.96 -1.40 -8.80
N LEU A 149 -15.88 -0.45 -8.94
CA LEU A 149 -15.68 0.76 -9.74
C LEU A 149 -14.53 1.60 -9.17
N ALA A 150 -14.53 1.84 -7.87
CA ALA A 150 -13.45 2.57 -7.20
C ALA A 150 -12.10 1.85 -7.38
N GLY A 151 -12.05 0.52 -7.26
CA GLY A 151 -10.84 -0.27 -7.47
C GLY A 151 -10.28 -0.17 -8.90
N VAL A 152 -11.15 -0.13 -9.93
CA VAL A 152 -10.73 0.14 -11.32
C VAL A 152 -10.14 1.55 -11.44
N LEU A 153 -10.79 2.55 -10.83
CA LEU A 153 -10.28 3.93 -10.84
C LEU A 153 -8.94 4.07 -10.11
N VAL A 154 -8.76 3.39 -8.97
CA VAL A 154 -7.49 3.37 -8.24
C VAL A 154 -6.38 2.74 -9.08
N ALA A 155 -6.67 1.64 -9.77
CA ALA A 155 -5.71 0.98 -10.63
C ALA A 155 -5.26 1.88 -11.80
N LEU A 156 -6.20 2.59 -12.44
CA LEU A 156 -5.93 3.40 -13.63
C LEU A 156 -5.41 4.80 -13.34
N LEU A 157 -5.93 5.47 -12.30
CA LEU A 157 -5.72 6.90 -12.03
C LEU A 157 -4.97 7.16 -10.73
N GLY A 158 -4.90 6.17 -9.85
CA GLY A 158 -4.34 6.33 -8.52
C GLY A 158 -3.00 5.63 -8.35
N ILE A 159 -2.87 4.95 -7.21
CA ILE A 159 -1.64 4.34 -6.75
C ILE A 159 -1.15 3.17 -7.62
N GLY A 160 -2.03 2.66 -8.47
CA GLY A 160 -1.70 1.58 -9.38
C GLY A 160 -0.93 2.01 -10.63
N THR A 161 -1.00 3.29 -11.02
CA THR A 161 -0.39 3.73 -12.28
C THR A 161 0.31 5.08 -12.15
N PHE A 162 -0.43 6.17 -12.06
CA PHE A 162 0.15 7.50 -12.26
C PHE A 162 1.23 7.87 -11.25
N THR A 163 1.01 7.62 -9.95
CA THR A 163 2.00 7.93 -8.91
C THR A 163 3.30 7.14 -9.11
N GLN A 164 3.18 5.89 -9.58
CA GLN A 164 4.30 4.99 -9.82
C GLN A 164 5.13 5.43 -11.03
N VAL A 165 4.46 5.66 -12.16
CA VAL A 165 5.10 6.11 -13.41
C VAL A 165 5.83 7.43 -13.16
N ASN A 166 5.15 8.39 -12.54
CA ASN A 166 5.70 9.70 -12.33
C ASN A 166 6.97 9.66 -11.45
N SER A 167 6.95 8.87 -10.38
CA SER A 167 8.12 8.68 -9.52
C SER A 167 9.30 8.03 -10.24
N ILE A 168 9.03 7.06 -11.13
CA ILE A 168 10.06 6.45 -11.98
C ILE A 168 10.67 7.50 -12.91
N THR A 169 9.82 8.27 -13.60
CA THR A 169 10.27 9.27 -14.57
C THR A 169 11.08 10.39 -13.91
N GLU A 170 10.63 10.90 -12.75
CA GLU A 170 11.35 11.94 -12.01
C GLU A 170 12.71 11.41 -11.52
N SER A 171 12.75 10.19 -10.97
CA SER A 171 13.97 9.60 -10.45
C SER A 171 15.02 9.35 -11.54
N ILE A 172 14.58 8.85 -12.70
CA ILE A 172 15.46 8.65 -13.87
C ILE A 172 15.90 9.98 -14.46
N GLN A 173 15.02 10.99 -14.52
CA GLN A 173 15.36 12.31 -15.01
C GLN A 173 16.42 12.97 -14.11
N ASN A 174 16.26 12.91 -12.78
CA ASN A 174 17.22 13.47 -11.83
C ASN A 174 18.60 12.81 -11.95
N THR A 175 18.65 11.50 -12.16
CA THR A 175 19.89 10.70 -12.14
C THR A 175 20.60 10.65 -13.49
N ALA A 176 19.84 10.44 -14.57
CA ALA A 176 20.38 10.15 -15.91
C ALA A 176 19.97 11.18 -16.96
N GLN A 177 19.21 12.22 -16.58
CA GLN A 177 18.76 13.30 -17.48
C GLN A 177 17.99 12.78 -18.71
N VAL A 178 17.35 11.62 -18.59
CA VAL A 178 16.49 11.04 -19.63
C VAL A 178 15.11 11.68 -19.55
N GLU A 179 14.56 12.04 -20.71
CA GLU A 179 13.24 12.66 -20.81
C GLU A 179 12.13 11.74 -20.25
N PRO A 180 11.18 12.27 -19.45
CA PRO A 180 10.07 11.50 -18.88
C PRO A 180 9.27 10.68 -19.91
N ALA A 181 9.05 11.24 -21.10
CA ALA A 181 8.29 10.59 -22.17
C ALA A 181 8.97 9.28 -22.65
N ILE A 182 10.30 9.28 -22.77
CA ILE A 182 11.08 8.09 -23.18
C ILE A 182 10.98 7.02 -22.10
N THR A 183 11.13 7.42 -20.85
CA THR A 183 11.03 6.52 -19.69
C THR A 183 9.65 5.89 -19.59
N ALA A 184 8.57 6.68 -19.72
CA ALA A 184 7.20 6.19 -19.71
C ALA A 184 6.90 5.24 -20.88
N LEU A 185 7.43 5.52 -22.07
CA LEU A 185 7.32 4.63 -23.23
C LEU A 185 7.96 3.28 -22.97
N ILE A 186 9.22 3.26 -22.52
CA ILE A 186 9.95 2.02 -22.21
C ILE A 186 9.22 1.23 -21.10
N LEU A 187 8.80 1.92 -20.05
CA LEU A 187 8.04 1.33 -18.94
C LEU A 187 6.74 0.67 -19.44
N SER A 188 5.98 1.34 -20.31
CA SER A 188 4.73 0.81 -20.86
C SER A 188 4.93 -0.48 -21.66
N ILE A 189 6.05 -0.62 -22.38
CA ILE A 189 6.39 -1.83 -23.13
C ILE A 189 6.65 -2.99 -22.16
N PHE A 190 7.48 -2.79 -21.14
CA PHE A 190 7.77 -3.83 -20.15
C PHE A 190 6.53 -4.22 -19.34
N VAL A 191 5.70 -3.25 -18.95
CA VAL A 191 4.43 -3.52 -18.28
C VAL A 191 3.50 -4.30 -19.21
N GLY A 192 3.38 -3.93 -20.48
CA GLY A 192 2.58 -4.65 -21.47
C GLY A 192 2.96 -6.12 -21.56
N ILE A 193 4.26 -6.42 -21.68
CA ILE A 193 4.75 -7.81 -21.74
C ILE A 193 4.29 -8.61 -20.51
N ALA A 194 4.40 -8.05 -19.31
CA ALA A 194 4.04 -8.73 -18.08
C ALA A 194 2.52 -8.90 -17.92
N VAL A 195 1.75 -7.83 -18.19
CA VAL A 195 0.29 -7.75 -17.99
C VAL A 195 -0.46 -8.69 -18.92
N PHE A 196 -0.07 -8.79 -20.20
CA PHE A 196 -0.73 -9.72 -21.12
C PHE A 196 -0.50 -11.20 -20.76
N GLY A 197 0.56 -11.52 -20.00
CA GLY A 197 0.79 -12.85 -19.43
C GLY A 197 -0.13 -13.22 -18.25
N GLY A 198 -0.93 -12.27 -17.74
CA GLY A 198 -1.90 -12.48 -16.65
C GLY A 198 -1.29 -12.83 -15.30
N LEU A 199 -2.13 -13.32 -14.37
CA LEU A 199 -1.75 -13.55 -12.97
C LEU A 199 -0.51 -14.43 -12.79
N LYS A 200 -0.34 -15.49 -13.61
CA LYS A 200 0.84 -16.37 -13.51
C LYS A 200 2.15 -15.64 -13.82
N SER A 201 2.12 -14.74 -14.82
CA SER A 201 3.27 -13.90 -15.18
C SER A 201 3.59 -12.93 -14.05
N ILE A 202 2.57 -12.18 -13.59
CA ILE A 202 2.69 -11.20 -12.50
C ILE A 202 3.24 -11.88 -11.24
N SER A 203 2.64 -12.99 -10.83
CA SER A 203 3.07 -13.75 -9.65
C SER A 203 4.50 -14.25 -9.75
N LYS A 204 4.92 -14.76 -10.93
CA LYS A 204 6.31 -15.18 -11.17
C LYS A 204 7.28 -14.01 -11.01
N VAL A 205 6.97 -12.85 -11.58
CA VAL A 205 7.79 -11.63 -11.43
C VAL A 205 7.81 -11.20 -9.96
N SER A 206 6.67 -11.10 -9.29
CA SER A 206 6.57 -10.70 -7.89
C SER A 206 7.38 -11.62 -6.96
N THR A 207 7.27 -12.93 -7.11
CA THR A 207 8.01 -13.88 -6.27
C THR A 207 9.53 -13.81 -6.42
N ALA A 208 10.02 -13.39 -7.59
CA ALA A 208 11.45 -13.21 -7.83
C ALA A 208 11.95 -11.84 -7.38
N VAL A 209 11.22 -10.78 -7.73
CA VAL A 209 11.68 -9.38 -7.56
C VAL A 209 11.43 -8.87 -6.15
N VAL A 210 10.28 -9.16 -5.53
CA VAL A 210 9.89 -8.55 -4.24
C VAL A 210 10.83 -8.91 -3.09
N PRO A 211 11.19 -10.19 -2.87
CA PRO A 211 12.14 -10.51 -1.80
C PRO A 211 13.50 -9.86 -2.04
N PHE A 212 13.99 -9.88 -3.28
CA PHE A 212 15.26 -9.26 -3.65
C PHE A 212 15.24 -7.74 -3.40
N MET A 213 14.24 -7.02 -3.92
CA MET A 213 14.17 -5.58 -3.79
C MET A 213 14.01 -5.15 -2.31
N ALA A 214 13.24 -5.89 -1.51
CA ALA A 214 13.09 -5.61 -0.09
C ALA A 214 14.42 -5.79 0.67
N ILE A 215 15.15 -6.89 0.43
CA ILE A 215 16.44 -7.16 1.09
C ILE A 215 17.45 -6.07 0.74
N VAL A 216 17.62 -5.75 -0.56
CA VAL A 216 18.63 -4.76 -0.98
C VAL A 216 18.25 -3.36 -0.48
N TYR A 217 16.97 -2.99 -0.47
CA TYR A 217 16.51 -1.72 0.09
C TYR A 217 16.77 -1.62 1.60
N ILE A 218 16.45 -2.69 2.35
CA ILE A 218 16.73 -2.78 3.79
C ILE A 218 18.23 -2.63 4.04
N LEU A 219 19.09 -3.31 3.28
CA LEU A 219 20.54 -3.17 3.42
C LEU A 219 21.01 -1.74 3.14
N GLY A 220 20.54 -1.12 2.05
CA GLY A 220 20.91 0.25 1.69
C GLY A 220 20.52 1.29 2.76
N THR A 221 19.28 1.22 3.25
CA THR A 221 18.79 2.11 4.32
C THR A 221 19.51 1.85 5.65
N LEU A 222 19.74 0.59 6.02
CA LEU A 222 20.51 0.22 7.20
C LEU A 222 21.93 0.77 7.12
N THR A 223 22.59 0.72 5.97
CA THR A 223 23.91 1.34 5.81
C THR A 223 23.85 2.83 6.11
N VAL A 224 22.89 3.59 5.55
CA VAL A 224 22.76 5.03 5.86
C VAL A 224 22.55 5.28 7.35
N ILE A 225 21.71 4.45 7.99
CA ILE A 225 21.42 4.52 9.42
C ILE A 225 22.67 4.21 10.26
N LEU A 226 23.44 3.18 9.92
CA LEU A 226 24.64 2.78 10.64
C LEU A 226 25.73 3.85 10.59
N PHE A 227 25.88 4.55 9.45
CA PHE A 227 26.77 5.70 9.33
C PHE A 227 26.33 6.90 10.18
N ASN A 228 25.06 6.93 10.61
CA ASN A 228 24.49 7.99 11.44
C ASN A 228 23.98 7.44 12.79
N ILE A 229 24.53 6.31 13.27
CA ILE A 229 23.97 5.55 14.40
C ILE A 229 23.89 6.39 15.68
N GLU A 230 24.84 7.30 15.89
CA GLU A 230 24.90 8.20 17.05
C GLU A 230 23.67 9.13 17.12
N LYS A 231 23.05 9.44 15.97
CA LYS A 231 21.86 10.31 15.89
C LYS A 231 20.55 9.57 16.15
N ILE A 232 20.56 8.24 16.23
CA ILE A 232 19.34 7.43 16.38
C ILE A 232 18.57 7.77 17.66
N PRO A 233 19.20 7.84 18.86
CA PRO A 233 18.47 8.18 20.08
C PRO A 233 17.77 9.55 19.98
N ALA A 234 18.47 10.56 19.47
CA ALA A 234 17.92 11.90 19.27
C ALA A 234 16.79 11.91 18.22
N THR A 235 16.94 11.13 17.15
CA THR A 235 15.93 11.00 16.09
C THR A 235 14.66 10.34 16.60
N LEU A 236 14.77 9.28 17.41
CA LEU A 236 13.62 8.65 18.05
C LEU A 236 12.92 9.65 18.98
N ALA A 237 13.67 10.34 19.84
CA ALA A 237 13.10 11.38 20.70
C ALA A 237 12.37 12.46 19.88
N LEU A 238 12.94 12.91 18.77
CA LEU A 238 12.34 13.87 17.85
C LEU A 238 11.01 13.37 17.26
N ILE A 239 10.94 12.09 16.84
CA ILE A 239 9.71 11.49 16.32
C ILE A 239 8.60 11.54 17.38
N PHE A 240 8.87 11.05 18.59
CA PHE A 240 7.87 11.01 19.66
C PHE A 240 7.46 12.41 20.11
N THR A 241 8.41 13.30 20.34
CA THR A 241 8.10 14.69 20.73
C THR A 241 7.30 15.40 19.66
N SER A 242 7.68 15.29 18.38
CA SER A 242 6.95 15.93 17.28
C SER A 242 5.54 15.34 17.08
N ALA A 243 5.33 14.07 17.43
CA ALA A 243 4.03 13.42 17.29
C ALA A 243 2.98 13.94 18.28
N PHE A 244 3.43 14.42 19.44
CA PHE A 244 2.57 14.86 20.55
C PHE A 244 2.77 16.33 20.95
N SER A 245 3.70 17.05 20.33
CA SER A 245 3.97 18.46 20.64
C SER A 245 3.00 19.38 19.90
N PRO A 246 2.22 20.19 20.62
CA PRO A 246 1.61 21.38 20.04
C PRO A 246 2.78 22.32 19.71
N ALA A 247 3.03 22.58 18.42
CA ALA A 247 4.02 23.58 18.03
C ALA A 247 3.69 24.90 18.75
N ALA A 248 4.74 25.64 19.13
CA ALA A 248 4.72 26.82 20.01
C ALA A 248 3.37 27.57 19.98
N ALA A 249 2.68 27.55 21.12
CA ALA A 249 1.38 28.15 21.35
C ALA A 249 1.46 29.70 21.36
N VAL A 250 1.74 30.29 20.20
CA VAL A 250 1.52 31.72 19.95
C VAL A 250 0.45 31.82 18.88
N GLY A 251 -0.80 32.12 19.28
CA GLY A 251 -1.87 32.51 18.35
C GLY A 251 -3.03 31.53 18.10
N GLY A 252 -3.29 30.55 18.97
CA GLY A 252 -4.54 29.76 18.92
C GLY A 252 -4.54 28.52 18.02
N PHE A 253 -3.38 28.14 17.45
CA PHE A 253 -3.22 26.99 16.54
C PHE A 253 -2.46 25.79 17.14
N ALA A 254 -2.55 25.57 18.45
CA ALA A 254 -1.88 24.44 19.14
C ALA A 254 -2.24 23.05 18.54
N GLY A 255 -3.41 22.92 17.89
CA GLY A 255 -3.83 21.68 17.24
C GLY A 255 -3.32 21.47 15.80
N ALA A 256 -2.76 22.48 15.14
CA ALA A 256 -2.44 22.41 13.71
C ALA A 256 -1.25 21.48 13.42
N SER A 257 -0.19 21.49 14.25
CA SER A 257 0.98 20.62 14.06
C SER A 257 0.65 19.15 14.30
N ILE A 258 -0.03 18.83 15.41
CA ILE A 258 -0.42 17.46 15.76
C ILE A 258 -1.44 16.93 14.74
N ARG A 259 -2.45 17.73 14.38
CA ARG A 259 -3.43 17.35 13.37
C ARG A 259 -2.77 17.06 12.04
N MET A 260 -1.80 17.88 11.62
CA MET A 260 -1.10 17.69 10.35
C MET A 260 -0.20 16.44 10.39
N ALA A 261 0.47 16.17 11.53
CA ALA A 261 1.22 14.94 11.75
C ALA A 261 0.33 13.70 11.70
N ILE A 262 -0.83 13.72 12.36
CA ILE A 262 -1.82 12.64 12.33
C ILE A 262 -2.35 12.43 10.91
N GLN A 263 -2.83 13.51 10.27
CA GLN A 263 -3.48 13.41 8.97
C GLN A 263 -2.50 12.90 7.91
N ASN A 264 -1.29 13.46 7.83
CA ASN A 264 -0.28 13.02 6.87
C ASN A 264 0.29 11.65 7.23
N GLY A 265 0.54 11.37 8.52
CA GLY A 265 1.05 10.08 8.96
C GLY A 265 0.06 8.94 8.71
N VAL A 266 -1.21 9.12 9.07
CA VAL A 266 -2.23 8.10 8.82
C VAL A 266 -2.53 7.97 7.33
N ALA A 267 -2.72 9.08 6.60
CA ALA A 267 -3.02 9.01 5.17
C ALA A 267 -1.89 8.34 4.37
N ARG A 268 -0.63 8.75 4.57
CA ARG A 268 0.51 8.15 3.88
C ARG A 268 0.86 6.74 4.40
N GLY A 269 0.61 6.47 5.68
CA GLY A 269 0.72 5.12 6.23
C GLY A 269 -0.27 4.15 5.59
N VAL A 270 -1.54 4.54 5.49
CA VAL A 270 -2.59 3.75 4.83
C VAL A 270 -2.35 3.64 3.32
N PHE A 271 -1.87 4.70 2.67
CA PHE A 271 -1.46 4.66 1.27
C PHE A 271 -0.36 3.62 1.02
N SER A 272 0.61 3.51 1.94
CA SER A 272 1.73 2.57 1.81
C SER A 272 1.29 1.13 2.01
N ASN A 273 0.71 0.79 3.16
CA ASN A 273 0.36 -0.61 3.45
C ASN A 273 -1.01 -1.06 2.93
N GLU A 274 -1.83 -0.12 2.45
CA GLU A 274 -3.18 -0.35 1.93
C GLU A 274 -4.13 -1.07 2.91
N SER A 275 -3.89 -0.96 4.22
CA SER A 275 -4.76 -1.58 5.22
C SER A 275 -6.06 -0.80 5.33
N GLY A 276 -7.19 -1.46 5.09
CA GLY A 276 -8.50 -0.80 5.06
C GLY A 276 -8.92 -0.27 3.70
N LEU A 277 -8.04 -0.32 2.68
CA LEU A 277 -8.42 -0.06 1.29
C LEU A 277 -9.19 -1.24 0.68
N GLY A 278 -8.87 -2.47 1.09
CA GLY A 278 -9.48 -3.67 0.52
C GLY A 278 -8.88 -4.17 -0.78
N SER A 279 -7.74 -3.64 -1.22
CA SER A 279 -7.02 -4.06 -2.43
C SER A 279 -6.30 -5.40 -2.25
N ALA A 280 -5.42 -5.50 -1.26
CA ALA A 280 -4.63 -6.70 -0.97
C ALA A 280 -5.39 -8.03 -0.81
N PRO A 281 -6.61 -8.09 -0.22
CA PRO A 281 -7.39 -9.33 -0.21
C PRO A 281 -7.68 -9.90 -1.61
N ILE A 282 -7.60 -9.11 -2.68
CA ILE A 282 -7.76 -9.58 -4.06
C ILE A 282 -6.63 -10.54 -4.46
N ALA A 283 -5.37 -10.25 -4.08
CA ALA A 283 -4.26 -11.20 -4.21
C ALA A 283 -4.42 -12.38 -3.25
N ALA A 284 -4.80 -12.11 -1.99
CA ALA A 284 -4.94 -13.16 -0.98
C ALA A 284 -5.97 -14.22 -1.40
N ALA A 285 -7.06 -13.83 -2.08
CA ALA A 285 -8.08 -14.73 -2.58
C ALA A 285 -7.51 -15.83 -3.49
N ALA A 286 -6.46 -15.54 -4.26
CA ALA A 286 -5.84 -16.49 -5.19
C ALA A 286 -4.96 -17.56 -4.51
N ALA A 287 -4.69 -17.44 -3.21
CA ALA A 287 -3.82 -18.35 -2.47
C ALA A 287 -4.39 -19.78 -2.38
N LYS A 288 -3.51 -20.79 -2.46
CA LYS A 288 -3.81 -22.20 -2.24
C LYS A 288 -3.95 -22.51 -0.75
N THR A 289 -5.13 -22.20 -0.22
CA THR A 289 -5.48 -22.47 1.18
C THR A 289 -6.96 -22.81 1.31
N ASN A 290 -7.30 -23.72 2.22
CA ASN A 290 -8.68 -23.95 2.65
C ASN A 290 -8.99 -23.26 3.97
N GLU A 291 -8.00 -22.65 4.62
CA GLU A 291 -8.15 -22.11 5.97
C GLU A 291 -8.04 -20.59 5.98
N PRO A 292 -9.18 -19.87 6.08
CA PRO A 292 -9.23 -18.41 6.08
C PRO A 292 -8.32 -17.77 7.11
N VAL A 293 -8.18 -18.36 8.30
CA VAL A 293 -7.38 -17.78 9.39
C VAL A 293 -5.89 -17.78 9.03
N GLU A 294 -5.39 -18.84 8.40
CA GLU A 294 -3.98 -18.94 8.00
C GLU A 294 -3.65 -17.86 6.97
N GLN A 295 -4.50 -17.67 5.96
CA GLN A 295 -4.28 -16.65 4.95
C GLN A 295 -4.45 -15.23 5.50
N GLY A 296 -5.38 -15.02 6.43
CA GLY A 296 -5.49 -13.75 7.16
C GLY A 296 -4.19 -13.42 7.92
N LEU A 297 -3.60 -14.41 8.62
CA LEU A 297 -2.34 -14.24 9.33
C LEU A 297 -1.20 -13.89 8.36
N ILE A 298 -1.09 -14.60 7.23
CA ILE A 298 -0.09 -14.29 6.20
C ILE A 298 -0.30 -12.87 5.66
N SER A 299 -1.54 -12.47 5.38
CA SER A 299 -1.87 -11.16 4.78
C SER A 299 -1.46 -9.99 5.69
N MET A 300 -1.63 -10.10 7.02
CA MET A 300 -1.22 -9.03 7.94
C MET A 300 0.29 -8.84 8.04
N THR A 301 1.11 -9.85 7.66
CA THR A 301 2.57 -9.66 7.58
C THR A 301 2.96 -8.66 6.51
N GLY A 302 2.12 -8.46 5.50
CA GLY A 302 2.29 -7.43 4.48
C GLY A 302 2.43 -6.04 5.10
N THR A 303 1.48 -5.66 5.96
CA THR A 303 1.50 -4.37 6.68
C THR A 303 2.73 -4.22 7.60
N PHE A 304 3.16 -5.31 8.23
CA PHE A 304 4.35 -5.30 9.09
C PHE A 304 5.63 -5.05 8.29
N ILE A 305 5.84 -5.80 7.20
CA ILE A 305 7.01 -5.66 6.33
C ILE A 305 7.01 -4.27 5.68
N ASP A 306 5.86 -3.85 5.16
CA ASP A 306 5.69 -2.58 4.47
C ASP A 306 6.01 -1.38 5.36
N THR A 307 5.25 -1.19 6.43
CA THR A 307 5.33 0.07 7.18
C THR A 307 6.27 -0.03 8.38
N LEU A 308 6.18 -1.11 9.16
CA LEU A 308 6.97 -1.22 10.40
C LEU A 308 8.45 -1.53 10.11
N ILE A 309 8.77 -2.12 8.95
CA ILE A 309 10.15 -2.28 8.48
C ILE A 309 10.51 -1.22 7.43
N ILE A 310 9.95 -1.29 6.22
CA ILE A 310 10.46 -0.50 5.08
C ILE A 310 10.21 1.01 5.27
N CYS A 311 8.99 1.42 5.65
CA CYS A 311 8.73 2.86 5.91
C CYS A 311 9.49 3.39 7.12
N THR A 312 9.64 2.58 8.18
CA THR A 312 10.47 2.95 9.34
C THR A 312 11.91 3.21 8.92
N LEU A 313 12.51 2.31 8.14
CA LEU A 313 13.88 2.47 7.66
C LEU A 313 14.01 3.70 6.76
N THR A 314 13.07 3.92 5.85
CA THR A 314 13.01 5.13 5.01
C THR A 314 12.95 6.40 5.86
N GLY A 315 12.02 6.45 6.81
CA GLY A 315 11.81 7.61 7.67
C GLY A 315 13.03 7.89 8.55
N LEU A 316 13.63 6.85 9.12
CA LEU A 316 14.87 6.98 9.88
C LEU A 316 16.02 7.48 8.99
N THR A 317 16.21 6.91 7.79
CA THR A 317 17.21 7.38 6.81
C THR A 317 17.06 8.88 6.51
N ILE A 318 15.83 9.36 6.30
CA ILE A 318 15.54 10.78 6.05
C ILE A 318 15.83 11.65 7.28
N LEU A 319 15.44 11.19 8.48
CA LEU A 319 15.56 11.97 9.70
C LEU A 319 17.00 12.05 10.23
N VAL A 320 17.75 10.94 10.22
CA VAL A 320 19.14 10.91 10.71
C VAL A 320 20.10 11.70 9.82
N THR A 321 19.80 11.82 8.53
CA THR A 321 20.58 12.63 7.58
C THR A 321 20.26 14.12 7.69
N GLY A 322 19.12 14.48 8.27
CA GLY A 322 18.70 15.88 8.49
C GLY A 322 18.15 16.59 7.26
N VAL A 323 18.14 15.94 6.08
CA VAL A 323 17.74 16.54 4.80
C VAL A 323 16.28 16.99 4.78
N TRP A 324 15.43 16.42 5.66
CA TRP A 324 14.01 16.79 5.79
C TRP A 324 13.77 18.26 6.10
N SER A 325 14.74 18.92 6.75
CA SER A 325 14.69 20.33 7.14
C SER A 325 14.93 21.32 5.99
N GLY A 326 15.42 20.86 4.83
CA GLY A 326 15.72 21.71 3.67
C GLY A 326 14.48 22.09 2.85
N GLU A 327 14.63 22.31 1.55
CA GLU A 327 13.50 22.60 0.64
C GLU A 327 13.04 21.38 -0.15
N LEU A 328 13.89 20.34 -0.25
CA LEU A 328 13.60 19.13 -1.02
C LEU A 328 12.36 18.39 -0.50
N ASN A 329 11.66 17.71 -1.41
CA ASN A 329 10.51 16.84 -1.14
C ASN A 329 10.56 15.59 -2.04
N GLY A 330 9.75 14.59 -1.72
CA GLY A 330 9.51 13.42 -2.54
C GLY A 330 10.78 12.67 -3.00
N VAL A 331 10.91 12.44 -4.31
CA VAL A 331 12.04 11.72 -4.92
C VAL A 331 13.35 12.42 -4.59
N ALA A 332 13.45 13.73 -4.83
CA ALA A 332 14.67 14.50 -4.59
C ALA A 332 15.11 14.46 -3.12
N LEU A 333 14.18 14.50 -2.17
CA LEU A 333 14.49 14.41 -0.74
C LEU A 333 15.12 13.07 -0.38
N THR A 334 14.55 11.98 -0.87
CA THR A 334 15.05 10.64 -0.60
C THR A 334 16.38 10.37 -1.31
N GLN A 335 16.55 10.86 -2.55
CA GLN A 335 17.83 10.79 -3.27
C GLN A 335 18.94 11.52 -2.49
N SER A 336 18.65 12.73 -1.98
CA SER A 336 19.57 13.48 -1.16
C SER A 336 19.97 12.74 0.12
N ALA A 337 19.02 12.09 0.81
CA ALA A 337 19.32 11.29 2.00
C ALA A 337 20.33 10.16 1.71
N PHE A 338 20.20 9.47 0.58
CA PHE A 338 21.15 8.42 0.17
C PHE A 338 22.49 9.01 -0.26
N SER A 339 22.50 10.15 -0.94
CA SER A 339 23.73 10.82 -1.37
C SER A 339 24.58 11.33 -0.22
N MET A 340 24.00 11.59 0.95
CA MET A 340 24.76 11.97 2.16
C MET A 340 25.76 10.90 2.61
N VAL A 341 25.54 9.63 2.27
CA VAL A 341 26.43 8.52 2.65
C VAL A 341 27.12 7.91 1.43
N PHE A 342 26.42 7.81 0.30
CA PHE A 342 26.93 7.14 -0.90
C PHE A 342 27.35 8.11 -2.02
N SER A 343 27.30 9.43 -1.79
CA SER A 343 27.56 10.43 -2.84
C SER A 343 26.69 10.16 -4.09
N ASP A 344 27.22 10.32 -5.29
CA ASP A 344 26.47 10.15 -6.54
C ASP A 344 25.94 8.71 -6.72
N PHE A 345 26.64 7.72 -6.15
CA PHE A 345 26.18 6.33 -6.15
C PHE A 345 24.86 6.16 -5.39
N GLY A 346 24.60 6.99 -4.38
CA GLY A 346 23.36 6.97 -3.60
C GLY A 346 22.12 7.27 -4.45
N THR A 347 22.22 8.25 -5.35
CA THR A 347 21.15 8.64 -6.26
C THR A 347 20.83 7.51 -7.24
N ILE A 348 21.87 6.87 -7.79
CA ILE A 348 21.74 5.71 -8.70
C ILE A 348 21.07 4.53 -7.99
N VAL A 349 21.55 4.19 -6.79
CA VAL A 349 21.01 3.08 -5.98
C VAL A 349 19.53 3.30 -5.69
N LEU A 350 19.15 4.51 -5.24
CA LEU A 350 17.76 4.79 -4.95
C LEU A 350 16.89 4.80 -6.22
N THR A 351 17.43 5.24 -7.36
CA THR A 351 16.74 5.16 -8.65
C THR A 351 16.40 3.72 -9.01
N ILE A 352 17.35 2.79 -8.83
CA ILE A 352 17.11 1.36 -9.04
C ILE A 352 16.01 0.86 -8.11
N PHE A 353 16.02 1.25 -6.83
CA PHE A 353 14.98 0.86 -5.89
C PHE A 353 13.60 1.38 -6.29
N LEU A 354 13.49 2.67 -6.63
CA LEU A 354 12.24 3.27 -7.08
C LEU A 354 11.70 2.58 -8.33
N VAL A 355 12.55 2.28 -9.31
CA VAL A 355 12.16 1.54 -10.53
C VAL A 355 11.61 0.17 -10.18
N LEU A 356 12.30 -0.61 -9.34
CA LEU A 356 11.85 -1.96 -8.95
C LEU A 356 10.53 -1.90 -8.17
N PHE A 357 10.44 -1.03 -7.17
CA PHE A 357 9.27 -0.89 -6.30
C PHE A 357 8.07 -0.46 -7.13
N ALA A 358 8.17 0.67 -7.84
CA ALA A 358 7.09 1.22 -8.64
C ALA A 358 6.66 0.27 -9.77
N PHE A 359 7.61 -0.39 -10.46
CA PHE A 359 7.28 -1.37 -11.49
C PHE A 359 6.48 -2.55 -10.93
N THR A 360 6.90 -3.13 -9.81
CA THR A 360 6.15 -4.25 -9.21
C THR A 360 4.78 -3.80 -8.71
N THR A 361 4.65 -2.56 -8.23
CA THR A 361 3.36 -1.96 -7.85
C THR A 361 2.41 -1.83 -9.02
N ILE A 362 2.89 -1.36 -10.17
CA ILE A 362 2.09 -1.28 -11.41
C ILE A 362 1.55 -2.67 -11.80
N LEU A 363 2.38 -3.72 -11.69
CA LEU A 363 1.94 -5.09 -12.01
C LEU A 363 0.90 -5.62 -11.01
N GLY A 364 1.11 -5.39 -9.71
CA GLY A 364 0.17 -5.83 -8.67
C GLY A 364 -1.20 -5.16 -8.82
N TRP A 365 -1.21 -3.84 -9.03
CA TRP A 365 -2.43 -3.08 -9.21
C TRP A 365 -3.14 -3.32 -10.54
N ASN A 366 -2.39 -3.68 -11.59
CA ASN A 366 -3.02 -4.19 -12.80
C ASN A 366 -3.93 -5.37 -12.47
N TYR A 367 -3.41 -6.36 -11.74
CA TYR A 367 -4.20 -7.54 -11.34
C TYR A 367 -5.38 -7.17 -10.44
N TYR A 368 -5.21 -6.26 -9.49
CA TYR A 368 -6.31 -5.81 -8.62
C TYR A 368 -7.44 -5.16 -9.39
N GLY A 369 -7.12 -4.18 -10.23
CA GLY A 369 -8.14 -3.54 -11.05
C GLY A 369 -8.73 -4.49 -12.09
N GLU A 370 -7.97 -5.49 -12.59
CA GLU A 370 -8.49 -6.52 -13.49
C GLU A 370 -9.58 -7.36 -12.81
N ARG A 371 -9.37 -7.78 -11.56
CA ARG A 371 -10.39 -8.53 -10.79
C ARG A 371 -11.61 -7.66 -10.48
N CYS A 372 -11.41 -6.39 -10.16
CA CYS A 372 -12.52 -5.44 -10.00
C CYS A 372 -13.30 -5.24 -11.32
N PHE A 373 -12.60 -5.12 -12.44
CA PHE A 373 -13.20 -4.99 -13.77
C PHE A 373 -13.96 -6.26 -14.19
N GLU A 374 -13.40 -7.44 -13.90
CA GLU A 374 -14.02 -8.73 -14.14
C GLU A 374 -15.33 -8.87 -13.36
N PHE A 375 -15.38 -8.45 -12.09
CA PHE A 375 -16.62 -8.45 -11.32
C PHE A 375 -17.74 -7.62 -11.96
N LEU A 376 -17.39 -6.51 -12.64
CA LEU A 376 -18.35 -5.58 -13.25
C LEU A 376 -18.80 -6.03 -14.65
N PHE A 377 -17.85 -6.51 -15.47
CA PHE A 377 -18.06 -6.70 -16.90
C PHE A 377 -17.81 -8.13 -17.38
N GLY A 378 -17.39 -9.03 -16.49
CA GLY A 378 -17.03 -10.41 -16.77
C GLY A 378 -15.69 -10.58 -17.49
N VAL A 379 -15.29 -11.84 -17.68
CA VAL A 379 -13.97 -12.21 -18.22
C VAL A 379 -13.74 -11.80 -19.68
N ARG A 380 -14.81 -11.61 -20.46
CA ARG A 380 -14.74 -11.37 -21.92
C ARG A 380 -13.97 -10.09 -22.27
N PHE A 381 -14.02 -9.08 -21.40
CA PHE A 381 -13.45 -7.75 -21.66
C PHE A 381 -12.13 -7.49 -20.92
N ILE A 382 -11.53 -8.50 -20.28
CA ILE A 382 -10.25 -8.36 -19.56
C ILE A 382 -9.13 -7.83 -20.48
N TRP A 383 -9.09 -8.26 -21.74
CA TRP A 383 -8.09 -7.78 -22.69
C TRP A 383 -8.18 -6.27 -22.92
N LEU A 384 -9.41 -5.71 -22.91
CA LEU A 384 -9.64 -4.27 -23.07
C LEU A 384 -9.12 -3.51 -21.84
N TYR A 385 -9.40 -4.03 -20.64
CA TYR A 385 -8.86 -3.46 -19.40
C TYR A 385 -7.32 -3.42 -19.44
N ARG A 386 -6.66 -4.49 -19.89
CA ARG A 386 -5.19 -4.53 -20.01
C ARG A 386 -4.64 -3.50 -20.99
N VAL A 387 -5.28 -3.34 -22.16
CA VAL A 387 -4.90 -2.32 -23.14
C VAL A 387 -5.03 -0.93 -22.52
N VAL A 388 -6.17 -0.62 -21.89
CA VAL A 388 -6.40 0.68 -21.24
C VAL A 388 -5.36 0.90 -20.14
N PHE A 389 -5.08 -0.09 -19.30
CA PHE A 389 -4.09 0.02 -18.23
C PHE A 389 -2.68 0.36 -18.76
N VAL A 390 -2.22 -0.31 -19.83
CA VAL A 390 -0.92 -0.02 -20.46
C VAL A 390 -0.90 1.38 -21.06
N LEU A 391 -2.00 1.84 -21.66
CA LEU A 391 -2.12 3.22 -22.14
C LEU A 391 -2.05 4.23 -21.00
N MET A 392 -2.66 3.94 -19.85
CA MET A 392 -2.57 4.81 -18.67
C MET A 392 -1.12 4.88 -18.13
N VAL A 393 -0.37 3.79 -18.19
CA VAL A 393 1.07 3.78 -17.83
C VAL A 393 1.86 4.71 -18.76
N LEU A 394 1.59 4.66 -20.06
CA LEU A 394 2.23 5.58 -21.03
C LEU A 394 1.85 7.04 -20.74
N LEU A 395 0.57 7.31 -20.47
CA LEU A 395 0.05 8.65 -20.19
C LEU A 395 0.55 9.23 -18.87
N GLY A 396 0.88 8.40 -17.88
CA GLY A 396 1.35 8.83 -16.56
C GLY A 396 2.61 9.69 -16.59
N GLY A 397 3.46 9.56 -17.63
CA GLY A 397 4.65 10.39 -17.81
C GLY A 397 4.37 11.83 -18.27
N PHE A 398 3.13 12.15 -18.62
CA PHE A 398 2.73 13.46 -19.17
C PHE A 398 1.86 14.29 -18.21
N ILE A 399 1.53 13.76 -17.02
CA ILE A 399 0.67 14.43 -16.04
C ILE A 399 1.54 15.03 -14.92
N GLU A 400 1.21 16.25 -14.49
CA GLU A 400 1.89 16.93 -13.39
C GLU A 400 1.75 16.19 -12.05
N LEU A 401 2.85 16.15 -11.30
CA LEU A 401 3.01 15.50 -9.99
C LEU A 401 1.85 15.79 -9.02
N ASP A 402 1.55 17.06 -8.78
CA ASP A 402 0.57 17.45 -7.75
C ASP A 402 -0.84 16.95 -8.05
N MET A 403 -1.23 16.94 -9.34
CA MET A 403 -2.54 16.43 -9.74
C MET A 403 -2.63 14.92 -9.55
N VAL A 404 -1.55 14.18 -9.81
CA VAL A 404 -1.49 12.73 -9.70
C VAL A 404 -1.75 12.25 -8.28
N TRP A 405 -1.07 12.84 -7.29
CA TRP A 405 -1.23 12.44 -5.88
C TRP A 405 -2.62 12.77 -5.33
N ILE A 406 -3.16 13.94 -5.66
CA ILE A 406 -4.50 14.35 -5.22
C ILE A 406 -5.58 13.43 -5.81
N ILE A 407 -5.49 13.11 -7.10
CA ILE A 407 -6.44 12.18 -7.73
C ILE A 407 -6.33 10.80 -7.09
N ALA A 408 -5.11 10.31 -6.87
CA ALA A 408 -4.85 9.02 -6.22
C ALA A 408 -5.46 8.93 -4.83
N ASP A 409 -5.30 9.98 -4.03
CA ASP A 409 -5.83 10.04 -2.67
C ASP A 409 -7.37 9.99 -2.68
N ILE A 410 -8.03 10.75 -3.57
CA ILE A 410 -9.50 10.74 -3.69
C ILE A 410 -10.00 9.33 -4.05
N VAL A 411 -9.44 8.68 -5.08
CA VAL A 411 -9.93 7.36 -5.52
C VAL A 411 -9.65 6.27 -4.48
N ASN A 412 -8.52 6.34 -3.78
CA ASN A 412 -8.20 5.41 -2.68
C ASN A 412 -9.24 5.47 -1.56
N ALA A 413 -9.61 6.68 -1.18
CA ALA A 413 -10.59 6.88 -0.14
C ALA A 413 -12.00 6.39 -0.54
N LEU A 414 -12.39 6.61 -1.79
CA LEU A 414 -13.64 6.06 -2.33
C LEU A 414 -13.66 4.53 -2.28
N MET A 415 -12.52 3.88 -2.52
CA MET A 415 -12.37 2.42 -2.42
C MET A 415 -12.41 1.91 -0.97
N ALA A 416 -11.81 2.66 -0.04
CA ALA A 416 -11.74 2.27 1.36
C ALA A 416 -13.12 2.23 2.06
N LEU A 417 -14.01 3.18 1.75
CA LEU A 417 -15.34 3.29 2.38
C LEU A 417 -16.16 1.99 2.36
N PRO A 418 -16.47 1.38 1.19
CA PRO A 418 -17.26 0.16 1.12
C PRO A 418 -16.56 -1.03 1.79
N ASN A 419 -15.23 -1.11 1.69
CA ASN A 419 -14.43 -2.14 2.36
C ASN A 419 -14.58 -2.05 3.89
N LEU A 420 -14.37 -0.87 4.47
CA LEU A 420 -14.44 -0.67 5.93
C LEU A 420 -15.84 -0.97 6.49
N ILE A 421 -16.90 -0.56 5.78
CA ILE A 421 -18.28 -0.91 6.15
C ILE A 421 -18.45 -2.43 6.20
N ALA A 422 -17.97 -3.14 5.18
CA ALA A 422 -18.07 -4.59 5.11
C ALA A 422 -17.28 -5.29 6.22
N LEU A 423 -16.07 -4.81 6.55
CA LEU A 423 -15.28 -5.36 7.66
C LEU A 423 -15.99 -5.21 9.01
N LEU A 424 -16.65 -4.07 9.26
CA LEU A 424 -17.42 -3.85 10.48
C LEU A 424 -18.63 -4.79 10.56
N VAL A 425 -19.39 -4.89 9.47
CA VAL A 425 -20.58 -5.77 9.38
C VAL A 425 -20.21 -7.24 9.49
N LEU A 426 -19.13 -7.68 8.83
CA LEU A 426 -18.67 -9.07 8.83
C LEU A 426 -17.70 -9.39 9.98
N SER A 427 -17.41 -8.43 10.87
CA SER A 427 -16.55 -8.66 12.04
C SER A 427 -16.98 -9.83 12.95
N PRO A 428 -18.28 -10.17 13.12
CA PRO A 428 -18.66 -11.37 13.87
C PRO A 428 -18.16 -12.66 13.20
N VAL A 429 -18.15 -12.72 11.87
CA VAL A 429 -17.65 -13.89 11.11
C VAL A 429 -16.15 -14.02 11.30
N VAL A 430 -15.40 -12.93 11.15
CA VAL A 430 -13.95 -12.89 11.39
C VAL A 430 -13.63 -13.46 12.77
N VAL A 431 -14.25 -12.92 13.82
CA VAL A 431 -14.03 -13.36 15.21
C VAL A 431 -14.42 -14.83 15.42
N ALA A 432 -15.52 -15.30 14.83
CA ALA A 432 -15.97 -16.68 14.95
C ALA A 432 -14.99 -17.67 14.32
N GLU A 433 -14.51 -17.39 13.09
CA GLU A 433 -13.52 -18.22 12.40
C GLU A 433 -12.18 -18.22 13.14
N THR A 434 -11.70 -17.05 13.59
CA THR A 434 -10.46 -16.95 14.39
C THR A 434 -10.54 -17.80 15.66
N LYS A 435 -11.63 -17.69 16.42
CA LYS A 435 -11.82 -18.47 17.65
C LYS A 435 -11.89 -19.97 17.37
N LYS A 436 -12.56 -20.37 16.28
CA LYS A 436 -12.67 -21.76 15.88
C LYS A 436 -11.30 -22.35 15.54
N TYR A 437 -10.46 -21.64 14.78
CA TYR A 437 -9.13 -22.10 14.39
C TYR A 437 -8.20 -22.30 15.58
N PHE A 438 -8.17 -21.38 16.55
CA PHE A 438 -7.25 -21.45 17.70
C PHE A 438 -7.77 -22.26 18.89
N LYS A 439 -9.02 -22.74 18.85
CA LYS A 439 -9.58 -23.63 19.86
C LYS A 439 -9.25 -25.10 19.58
N ASN A 440 -9.04 -25.42 18.30
CA ASN A 440 -8.56 -26.72 17.82
C ASN A 440 -7.04 -26.69 17.71
#